data_AF-A0A2X3VZL1-F1
#
_entry.id   AF-A0A2X3VZL1-F1
#
_cell.length_a   1.000
_cell.length_b   1.000
_cell.length_c   1.000
_cell.angle_alpha   90.00
_cell.angle_beta   90.00
_cell.angle_gamma   90.00
#
_symmetry.space_group_name_H-M   'P 1'
#
loop_
_entity.id
_entity.type
_entity.pdbx_description
1 polymer ?
#
loop_
_entity_poly.entity_id
_entity_poly.type
_entity_poly.pdbx_seq_one_letter_code
_entity_poly.pdbx_strand_id
1 'polypeptide(L)'
;MKNLTLVVGLLALLLGIYLFTNPLLTVAWLGWLLGLIVLISGIVGVVSYLNRDETSKNVWQLIQYLISIFLGFLLLSSSIFSITKIAFTIVAYWTVFIGITRLMVGFRLRQAGLTNGNRHILSALITILIGLIFLSQPILSSAIIGRFIALLFITAGISTLFLSFRLPS
;
A
#
# COMPACT_ATOMS: atom_id res chain seq x y z
N MET A 1 -12.09 14.25 -27.14
CA MET A 1 -11.68 13.51 -25.92
C MET A 1 -11.22 12.09 -26.22
N LYS A 2 -11.81 11.44 -27.23
CA LYS A 2 -11.46 10.10 -27.73
C LYS A 2 -9.95 9.82 -27.86
N ASN A 3 -9.23 10.67 -28.59
CA ASN A 3 -7.80 10.47 -28.88
C ASN A 3 -6.93 10.46 -27.61
N LEU A 4 -7.27 11.31 -26.62
CA LEU A 4 -6.57 11.34 -25.33
C LEU A 4 -6.79 10.03 -24.55
N THR A 5 -8.04 9.57 -24.47
CA THR A 5 -8.39 8.32 -23.78
C THR A 5 -7.73 7.09 -24.42
N LEU A 6 -7.60 7.07 -25.75
CA LEU A 6 -6.93 6.00 -26.49
C LEU A 6 -5.44 5.95 -26.17
N VAL A 7 -4.75 7.10 -26.22
CA VAL A 7 -3.33 7.20 -25.88
C VAL A 7 -3.10 6.80 -24.42
N VAL A 8 -3.92 7.28 -23.49
CA VAL A 8 -3.83 6.91 -22.07
C VAL A 8 -4.02 5.41 -21.86
N GLY A 9 -5.01 4.80 -22.52
CA GLY A 9 -5.25 3.36 -22.40
C GLY A 9 -4.11 2.51 -22.96
N LEU A 10 -3.54 2.91 -24.10
CA LEU A 10 -2.39 2.23 -24.69
C LEU A 10 -1.15 2.33 -23.78
N LEU A 11 -0.87 3.53 -23.27
CA LEU A 11 0.24 3.76 -22.35
C LEU A 11 0.07 2.96 -21.06
N ALA A 12 -1.13 2.94 -20.47
CA ALA A 12 -1.41 2.16 -19.26
C ALA A 12 -1.24 0.66 -19.49
N LEU A 13 -1.66 0.14 -20.65
CA LEU A 13 -1.50 -1.26 -21.01
C LEU A 13 -0.03 -1.63 -21.20
N LEU A 14 0.72 -0.83 -21.97
CA LEU A 14 2.16 -1.06 -22.18
C LEU A 14 2.95 -0.97 -20.88
N LEU A 15 2.64 0.03 -20.05
CA LEU A 15 3.21 0.18 -18.71
C LEU A 15 2.89 -1.06 -17.86
N GLY A 16 1.64 -1.51 -17.86
CA GLY A 16 1.21 -2.71 -17.13
C GLY A 16 2.00 -3.96 -17.55
N ILE A 17 2.21 -4.18 -18.85
CA ILE A 17 3.03 -5.30 -19.36
C ILE A 17 4.49 -5.18 -18.89
N TYR A 18 5.08 -3.98 -18.98
CA TYR A 18 6.44 -3.73 -18.52
C TYR A 18 6.61 -3.96 -17.00
N LEU A 19 5.64 -3.53 -16.20
CA LEU A 19 5.62 -3.75 -14.75
C LEU A 19 5.42 -5.23 -14.39
N PHE A 20 4.74 -6.00 -15.24
CA PHE A 20 4.51 -7.43 -15.02
C PHE A 20 5.80 -8.25 -15.22
N THR A 21 6.61 -7.87 -16.20
CA THR A 21 7.91 -8.51 -16.46
C THR A 21 8.96 -8.13 -15.40
N ASN A 22 8.80 -6.96 -14.76
CA ASN A 22 9.73 -6.44 -13.75
C ASN A 22 9.06 -6.17 -12.39
N PRO A 23 8.53 -7.19 -11.69
CA PRO A 23 7.68 -6.99 -10.52
C PRO A 23 8.40 -6.37 -9.31
N LEU A 24 9.71 -6.57 -9.17
CA LEU A 24 10.50 -5.94 -8.12
C LEU A 24 10.67 -4.43 -8.35
N LEU A 25 10.79 -4.00 -9.61
CA LEU A 25 10.82 -2.58 -9.96
C LEU A 25 9.47 -1.94 -9.70
N THR A 26 8.38 -2.62 -10.04
CA THR A 26 7.00 -2.16 -9.76
C THR A 26 6.83 -1.80 -8.30
N VAL A 27 7.30 -2.67 -7.41
CA VAL A 27 7.23 -2.43 -5.97
C VAL A 27 8.15 -1.30 -5.55
N ALA A 28 9.37 -1.26 -6.06
CA ALA A 28 10.32 -0.21 -5.69
C ALA A 28 9.81 1.18 -6.06
N TRP A 29 9.20 1.33 -7.25
CA TRP A 29 8.55 2.57 -7.66
C TRP A 29 7.42 2.98 -6.72
N LEU A 30 6.60 2.02 -6.27
CA LEU A 30 5.55 2.31 -5.28
C LEU A 30 6.12 2.66 -3.92
N GLY A 31 7.14 1.96 -3.45
CA GLY A 31 7.83 2.26 -2.20
C GLY A 31 8.46 3.66 -2.23
N TRP A 32 9.02 4.05 -3.37
CA TRP A 32 9.57 5.39 -3.59
C TRP A 32 8.47 6.47 -3.59
N LEU A 33 7.36 6.24 -4.31
CA LEU A 33 6.20 7.15 -4.29
C LEU A 33 5.60 7.29 -2.88
N LEU A 34 5.47 6.19 -2.15
CA LEU A 34 5.03 6.20 -0.76
C LEU A 34 6.01 6.99 0.11
N GLY A 35 7.31 6.79 -0.04
CA GLY A 35 8.35 7.56 0.66
C GLY A 35 8.20 9.06 0.42
N LEU A 36 7.96 9.45 -0.83
CA LEU A 36 7.73 10.84 -1.22
C LEU A 36 6.46 11.42 -0.58
N ILE A 37 5.34 10.69 -0.64
CA ILE A 37 4.07 11.12 -0.01
C ILE A 37 4.21 11.27 1.50
N VAL A 38 4.85 10.29 2.16
CA VAL A 38 5.08 10.30 3.62
C VAL A 38 6.00 11.46 4.02
N LEU A 39 7.05 11.73 3.24
CA LEU A 39 7.94 12.86 3.48
C LEU A 39 7.19 14.19 3.37
N ILE A 40 6.45 14.41 2.28
CA ILE A 40 5.65 15.63 2.08
C ILE A 40 4.62 15.79 3.20
N SER A 41 3.91 14.71 3.56
CA SER A 41 2.94 14.72 4.66
C SER A 41 3.58 15.12 5.99
N GLY A 42 4.76 14.59 6.29
CA GLY A 42 5.54 14.97 7.47
C GLY A 42 5.93 16.45 7.47
N ILE A 43 6.45 16.97 6.35
CA ILE A 43 6.82 18.39 6.20
C ILE A 43 5.60 19.31 6.38
N VAL A 44 4.51 19.02 5.67
CA VAL A 44 3.25 19.78 5.79
C VAL A 44 2.71 19.71 7.21
N GLY A 45 2.81 18.57 7.88
CA GLY A 45 2.42 18.37 9.27
C GLY A 45 3.22 19.26 10.24
N VAL A 46 4.54 19.31 10.09
CA VAL A 46 5.40 20.21 10.90
C VAL A 46 5.04 21.67 10.66
N VAL A 47 4.92 22.11 9.41
CA VAL A 47 4.52 23.50 9.08
C VAL A 47 3.16 23.84 9.70
N SER A 48 2.19 22.92 9.60
CA SER A 48 0.87 23.09 10.18
C SER A 48 0.91 23.15 11.71
N TYR A 49 1.81 22.39 12.35
CA TYR A 49 2.00 22.40 13.79
C TYR A 49 2.59 23.72 14.30
N LEU A 50 3.54 24.31 13.56
CA LEU A 50 4.14 25.60 13.90
C LEU A 50 3.14 26.76 13.79
N ASN A 51 2.20 26.67 12.86
CA ASN A 51 1.16 27.68 12.65
C ASN A 51 -0.07 27.53 13.58
N ARG A 52 -0.10 26.53 14.47
CA ARG A 52 -1.20 26.34 15.42
C ARG A 52 -1.00 27.15 16.70
N ASP A 53 -2.12 27.57 17.29
CA ASP A 53 -2.15 28.21 18.60
C ASP A 53 -1.62 27.29 19.70
N GLU A 54 -0.90 27.87 20.67
CA GLU A 54 -0.23 27.18 21.78
C GLU A 54 -1.14 26.18 22.54
N THR A 55 -2.42 26.52 22.69
CA THR A 55 -3.43 25.71 23.39
C THR A 55 -3.83 24.44 22.63
N SER A 56 -3.54 24.37 21.33
CA SER A 56 -3.87 23.25 20.44
C SER A 56 -2.66 22.42 20.02
N LYS A 57 -1.46 22.79 20.50
CA LYS A 57 -0.21 22.09 20.20
C LYS A 57 -0.13 20.79 21.01
N ASN A 58 -0.16 19.65 20.31
CA ASN A 58 0.09 18.35 20.91
C ASN A 58 1.49 17.83 20.51
N VAL A 59 2.38 17.70 21.49
CA VAL A 59 3.76 17.19 21.28
C VAL A 59 3.77 15.82 20.60
N TRP A 60 2.76 14.98 20.87
CA TRP A 60 2.64 13.67 20.21
C TRP A 60 2.48 13.79 18.69
N GLN A 61 1.73 14.80 18.23
CA GLN A 61 1.56 15.04 16.80
C GLN A 61 2.86 15.51 16.16
N LEU A 62 3.64 16.36 16.85
CA LEU A 62 4.95 16.78 16.36
C LEU A 62 5.90 15.59 16.20
N ILE A 63 5.95 14.69 17.19
CA ILE A 63 6.76 13.46 17.11
C ILE A 63 6.32 12.61 15.91
N GLN A 64 5.01 12.45 15.68
CA GLN A 64 4.50 11.72 14.52
C GLN A 64 4.98 12.33 13.19
N TYR A 65 4.91 13.65 13.03
CA TYR A 65 5.36 14.33 11.81
C TYR A 65 6.87 14.17 11.60
N LEU A 66 7.67 14.28 12.66
CA LEU A 66 9.12 14.07 12.59
C LEU A 66 9.47 12.62 12.21
N ILE A 67 8.76 11.64 12.77
CA ILE A 67 8.91 10.23 12.39
C ILE A 67 8.55 10.06 10.90
N SER A 68 7.47 10.67 10.43
CA SER A 68 7.10 10.62 9.01
C SER A 68 8.19 11.21 8.11
N ILE A 69 8.78 12.36 8.46
CA ILE A 69 9.91 12.94 7.70
C ILE A 69 11.09 11.97 7.65
N PHE A 70 11.48 11.41 8.80
CA PHE A 70 12.59 10.47 8.88
C PHE A 70 12.34 9.21 8.04
N LEU A 71 11.16 8.61 8.16
CA LEU A 71 10.78 7.43 7.37
C LEU A 71 10.72 7.73 5.87
N GLY A 72 10.15 8.87 5.48
CA GLY A 72 10.11 9.30 4.09
C GLY A 72 11.52 9.46 3.50
N PHE A 73 12.42 10.11 4.24
CA PHE A 73 13.82 10.24 3.84
C PHE A 73 14.53 8.89 3.71
N LEU A 74 14.35 7.99 4.70
CA LEU A 74 14.95 6.64 4.69
C LEU A 74 14.47 5.83 3.48
N LEU A 75 13.18 5.91 3.14
CA LEU A 75 12.64 5.24 1.95
C LEU A 75 13.21 5.81 0.65
N LEU A 76 13.39 7.12 0.54
CA LEU A 76 13.91 7.75 -0.68
C LEU A 76 15.42 7.57 -0.88
N SER A 77 16.18 7.45 0.21
CA SER A 77 17.65 7.30 0.20
C SER A 77 18.12 5.84 0.11
N SER A 78 17.22 4.88 0.22
CA SER A 78 17.56 3.46 0.19
C SER A 78 17.63 2.89 -1.23
N SER A 79 18.44 1.85 -1.42
CA SER A 79 18.53 1.13 -2.71
C SER A 79 17.20 0.44 -3.03
N ILE A 80 16.90 0.28 -4.33
CA ILE A 80 15.72 -0.41 -4.88
C ILE A 80 15.47 -1.76 -4.19
N PHE A 81 16.51 -2.57 -3.99
CA PHE A 81 16.38 -3.88 -3.32
C PHE A 81 16.05 -3.77 -1.83
N SER A 82 16.48 -2.69 -1.17
CA SER A 82 16.22 -2.42 0.24
C SER A 82 14.82 -1.84 0.44
N ILE A 83 14.38 -0.90 -0.42
CA ILE A 83 13.01 -0.36 -0.45
C ILE A 83 12.00 -1.49 -0.54
N THR A 84 12.22 -2.40 -1.50
CA THR A 84 11.34 -3.55 -1.73
C THR A 84 11.22 -4.43 -0.48
N LYS A 85 12.33 -4.74 0.20
CA LYS A 85 12.30 -5.53 1.44
C LYS A 85 11.61 -4.77 2.58
N ILE A 86 12.01 -3.52 2.83
CA ILE A 86 11.50 -2.71 3.94
C ILE A 86 9.99 -2.48 3.81
N ALA A 87 9.54 -2.03 2.63
CA ALA A 87 8.13 -1.80 2.36
C ALA A 87 7.30 -3.08 2.59
N PHE A 88 7.79 -4.25 2.14
CA PHE A 88 7.05 -5.49 2.34
C PHE A 88 7.08 -6.01 3.76
N THR A 89 8.17 -5.80 4.48
CA THR A 89 8.23 -6.17 5.88
C THR A 89 7.21 -5.36 6.68
N ILE A 90 7.04 -4.07 6.38
CA ILE A 90 5.99 -3.21 6.99
C ILE A 90 4.59 -3.76 6.68
N VAL A 91 4.30 -4.06 5.41
CA VAL A 91 3.00 -4.63 5.00
C VAL A 91 2.73 -5.98 5.68
N ALA A 92 3.75 -6.83 5.80
CA ALA A 92 3.64 -8.12 6.45
C ALA A 92 3.33 -7.97 7.95
N TYR A 93 4.07 -7.11 8.67
CA TYR A 93 3.79 -6.79 10.06
C TYR A 93 2.39 -6.22 10.26
N TRP A 94 1.97 -5.31 9.38
CA TRP A 94 0.62 -4.75 9.42
C TRP A 94 -0.46 -5.82 9.21
N THR A 95 -0.22 -6.75 8.29
CA THR A 95 -1.14 -7.87 8.02
C THR A 95 -1.27 -8.78 9.24
N VAL A 96 -0.16 -9.10 9.91
CA VAL A 96 -0.18 -9.86 11.18
C VAL A 96 -0.95 -9.09 12.25
N PHE A 97 -0.72 -7.78 12.39
CA PHE A 97 -1.43 -6.93 13.35
C PHE A 97 -2.96 -6.91 13.10
N ILE A 98 -3.39 -6.78 11.84
CA ILE A 98 -4.80 -6.92 11.45
C ILE A 98 -5.33 -8.31 11.83
N GLY A 99 -4.55 -9.36 11.59
CA GLY A 99 -4.90 -10.72 11.96
C GLY A 99 -5.15 -10.87 13.46
N ILE A 100 -4.25 -10.34 14.30
CA ILE A 100 -4.37 -10.38 15.76
C ILE A 100 -5.62 -9.61 16.23
N THR A 101 -5.85 -8.39 15.73
CA THR A 101 -7.01 -7.60 16.12
C THR A 101 -8.33 -8.28 15.71
N ARG A 102 -8.40 -8.88 14.51
CA ARG A 102 -9.55 -9.68 14.07
C ARG A 102 -9.76 -10.92 14.93
N LEU A 103 -8.68 -11.56 15.38
CA LEU A 103 -8.73 -12.70 16.29
C LEU A 103 -9.38 -12.31 17.62
N MET A 104 -8.97 -11.17 18.20
CA MET A 104 -9.55 -10.63 19.43
C MET A 104 -11.04 -10.33 19.26
N VAL A 105 -11.44 -9.71 18.14
CA VAL A 105 -12.86 -9.44 17.82
C VAL A 105 -13.63 -10.75 17.65
N GLY A 106 -13.07 -11.73 16.94
CA GLY A 106 -13.70 -13.04 16.75
C GLY A 106 -13.99 -13.78 18.06
N PHE A 107 -13.04 -13.74 19.01
CA PHE A 107 -13.26 -14.31 20.34
C PHE A 107 -14.36 -13.57 21.12
N ARG A 108 -14.39 -12.23 21.07
CA ARG A 108 -15.45 -11.44 21.71
C ARG A 108 -16.83 -11.75 21.12
N LEU A 109 -16.94 -11.86 19.80
CA LEU A 109 -18.18 -12.22 19.11
C LEU A 109 -18.65 -13.62 19.48
N ARG A 110 -17.72 -14.58 19.62
CA ARG A 110 -18.02 -15.95 20.07
C ARG A 110 -18.51 -15.98 21.52
N GLN A 111 -17.89 -15.21 22.41
CA GLN A 111 -18.34 -15.08 23.81
C GLN A 111 -19.71 -14.40 23.92
N ALA A 112 -20.02 -13.47 23.02
CA ALA A 112 -21.34 -12.83 22.93
C ALA A 112 -22.43 -13.70 22.28
N GLY A 113 -22.15 -14.96 21.93
CA GLY A 113 -23.12 -15.89 21.34
C GLY A 113 -23.45 -15.61 19.87
N LEU A 114 -22.73 -14.73 19.19
CA LEU A 114 -22.97 -14.39 17.79
C LEU A 114 -22.35 -15.45 16.85
N THR A 115 -23.17 -15.98 15.94
CA THR A 115 -22.78 -17.03 14.97
C THR A 115 -21.63 -16.64 14.05
N ASN A 116 -21.38 -15.34 13.87
CA ASN A 116 -20.28 -14.84 13.05
C ASN A 116 -18.90 -14.98 13.72
N GLY A 117 -18.82 -15.25 15.03
CA GLY A 117 -17.56 -15.34 15.76
C GLY A 117 -16.57 -16.35 15.16
N ASN A 118 -17.02 -17.55 14.80
CA ASN A 118 -16.16 -18.58 14.19
C ASN A 118 -15.64 -18.18 12.81
N ARG A 119 -16.44 -17.47 12.01
CA ARG A 119 -16.01 -16.96 10.69
C ARG A 119 -14.91 -15.90 10.85
N HIS A 120 -15.05 -15.01 11.84
CA HIS A 120 -14.03 -14.02 12.14
C HIS A 120 -12.72 -14.65 12.65
N ILE A 121 -12.80 -15.65 13.53
CA ILE A 121 -11.61 -16.39 14.00
C ILE A 121 -10.91 -17.10 12.84
N LEU A 122 -11.65 -17.79 11.97
CA LEU A 122 -11.06 -18.46 10.80
C LEU A 122 -10.39 -17.45 9.86
N SER A 123 -11.06 -16.33 9.56
CA SER A 123 -10.49 -15.26 8.73
C SER A 123 -9.22 -14.66 9.36
N ALA A 124 -9.18 -14.54 10.68
CA ALA A 124 -8.04 -14.03 11.42
C ALA A 124 -6.84 -14.98 11.33
N LEU A 125 -7.05 -16.29 11.53
CA LEU A 125 -6.00 -17.30 11.40
C LEU A 125 -5.39 -17.31 9.99
N ILE A 126 -6.24 -17.27 8.95
CA ILE A 126 -5.77 -17.17 7.56
C ILE A 126 -4.95 -15.88 7.35
N THR A 127 -5.44 -14.75 7.88
CA THR A 127 -4.74 -13.46 7.75
C THR A 127 -3.36 -13.49 8.44
N ILE A 128 -3.27 -14.08 9.64
CA ILE A 128 -2.00 -14.24 10.36
C ILE A 128 -1.04 -15.15 9.59
N LEU A 129 -1.52 -16.30 9.09
CA LEU A 129 -0.72 -17.23 8.28
C LEU A 129 -0.15 -16.55 7.04
N ILE A 130 -0.97 -15.78 6.33
CA ILE A 130 -0.53 -15.00 5.16
C ILE A 130 0.56 -14.01 5.57
N GLY A 131 0.37 -13.27 6.67
CA GLY A 131 1.36 -12.33 7.18
C GLY A 131 2.69 -13.00 7.55
N LEU A 132 2.65 -14.19 8.14
CA LEU A 132 3.85 -14.97 8.47
C LEU A 132 4.57 -15.48 7.21
N ILE A 133 3.83 -15.96 6.21
CA ILE A 133 4.40 -16.36 4.91
C ILE A 133 5.12 -15.17 4.26
N PHE A 134 4.53 -13.96 4.36
CA PHE A 134 5.16 -12.74 3.83
C PHE A 134 6.46 -12.37 4.55
N LEU A 135 6.54 -12.61 5.87
CA LEU A 135 7.78 -12.41 6.63
C LEU A 135 8.85 -13.45 6.29
N SER A 136 8.47 -14.69 6.00
CA SER A 136 9.40 -15.78 5.70
C SER A 136 10.14 -15.58 4.37
N GLN A 137 9.47 -15.03 3.34
CA GLN A 137 10.07 -14.83 2.01
C GLN A 137 9.72 -13.47 1.40
N PRO A 138 10.25 -12.35 1.93
CA PRO A 138 9.84 -11.00 1.54
C PRO A 138 10.02 -10.69 0.04
N ILE A 139 11.05 -11.25 -0.59
CA ILE A 139 11.33 -11.04 -2.02
C ILE A 139 10.28 -11.74 -2.90
N LEU A 140 9.88 -12.96 -2.55
CA LEU A 140 8.88 -13.70 -3.32
C LEU A 140 7.49 -13.08 -3.15
N SER A 141 7.14 -12.70 -1.93
CA SER A 141 5.90 -11.98 -1.64
C SER A 141 5.86 -10.64 -2.38
N SER A 142 7.00 -9.95 -2.45
CA SER A 142 7.13 -8.74 -3.26
C SER A 142 6.86 -8.98 -4.72
N ALA A 143 7.42 -10.04 -5.31
CA ALA A 143 7.24 -10.32 -6.73
C ALA A 143 5.77 -10.63 -7.05
N ILE A 144 5.07 -11.36 -6.18
CA ILE A 144 3.63 -11.67 -6.32
C ILE A 144 2.80 -10.38 -6.32
N ILE A 145 3.05 -9.48 -5.39
CA ILE A 145 2.29 -8.24 -5.26
C ILE A 145 2.63 -7.28 -6.40
N GLY A 146 3.89 -7.18 -6.81
CA GLY A 146 4.29 -6.43 -7.99
C GLY A 146 3.57 -6.89 -9.25
N ARG A 147 3.42 -8.21 -9.45
CA ARG A 147 2.63 -8.78 -10.55
C ARG A 147 1.14 -8.48 -10.42
N PHE A 148 0.59 -8.57 -9.21
CA PHE A 148 -0.82 -8.25 -8.97
C PHE A 148 -1.11 -6.79 -9.33
N ILE A 149 -0.25 -5.86 -8.94
CA ILE A 149 -0.40 -4.44 -9.28
C ILE A 149 -0.25 -4.22 -10.79
N ALA A 150 0.72 -4.88 -11.43
CA ALA A 150 0.86 -4.81 -12.87
C ALA A 150 -0.40 -5.31 -13.61
N LEU A 151 -1.05 -6.37 -13.12
CA LEU A 151 -2.34 -6.84 -13.66
C LEU A 151 -3.45 -5.81 -13.50
N LEU A 152 -3.47 -5.04 -12.40
CA LEU A 152 -4.42 -3.93 -12.25
C LEU A 152 -4.21 -2.85 -13.31
N PHE A 153 -2.95 -2.50 -13.62
CA PHE A 153 -2.63 -1.56 -14.69
C PHE A 153 -3.02 -2.10 -16.07
N ILE A 154 -2.75 -3.37 -16.36
CA ILE A 154 -3.16 -4.01 -17.61
C ILE A 154 -4.68 -3.96 -17.75
N THR A 155 -5.42 -4.34 -16.70
CA THR A 155 -6.88 -4.35 -16.70
C THR A 155 -7.44 -2.93 -16.90
N ALA A 156 -6.88 -1.95 -16.19
CA ALA A 156 -7.25 -0.54 -16.35
C ALA A 156 -6.95 -0.01 -17.77
N GLY A 157 -5.81 -0.38 -18.35
CA GLY A 157 -5.45 -0.05 -19.73
C GLY A 157 -6.42 -0.64 -20.75
N ILE A 158 -6.79 -1.91 -20.58
CA ILE A 158 -7.81 -2.57 -21.41
C ILE A 158 -9.17 -1.86 -21.26
N SER A 159 -9.62 -1.59 -20.03
CA SER A 159 -10.91 -0.91 -19.79
C SER A 159 -10.96 0.49 -20.39
N THR A 160 -9.88 1.26 -20.31
CA THR A 160 -9.78 2.60 -20.88
C THR A 160 -9.70 2.59 -22.40
N LEU A 161 -9.04 1.59 -23.00
CA LEU A 161 -9.10 1.36 -24.45
C LEU A 161 -10.53 1.07 -24.91
N PHE A 162 -11.25 0.17 -24.22
CA PHE A 162 -12.66 -0.10 -24.53
C PHE A 162 -13.52 1.17 -24.41
N LEU A 163 -13.29 2.00 -23.40
CA LEU A 163 -13.99 3.28 -23.25
C LEU A 163 -13.69 4.23 -24.41
N SER A 164 -12.43 4.30 -24.86
CA SER A 164 -12.03 5.17 -25.98
C SER A 164 -12.76 4.83 -27.29
N PHE A 165 -12.99 3.53 -27.56
CA PHE A 165 -13.73 3.11 -28.75
C PHE A 165 -15.23 3.43 -28.67
N ARG A 166 -15.77 3.60 -27.46
CA ARG A 166 -17.18 3.97 -27.22
C ARG A 166 -17.42 5.48 -27.25
N LEU A 167 -16.38 6.31 -27.15
CA LEU A 167 -16.52 7.76 -27.18
C LEU A 167 -16.78 8.25 -28.63
N PRO A 168 -17.76 9.15 -28.84
CA PRO A 168 -17.90 9.85 -30.12
C PRO A 168 -16.64 10.68 -30.41
N SER A 169 -16.31 10.76 -31.71
CA SER A 169 -15.13 11.46 -32.23
C SER A 169 -15.15 12.95 -31.92
#